data_AF-A0A087SWY1-F1
#
_entry.id   AF-A0A087SWY1-F1
#
_cell.length_a   1.000
_cell.length_b   1.000
_cell.length_c   1.000
_cell.angle_alpha   90.00
_cell.angle_beta   90.00
_cell.angle_gamma   90.00
#
_symmetry.space_group_name_H-M   'P 1'
#
loop_
_entity.id
_entity.type
_entity.pdbx_description
1 polymer ?
#
loop_
_entity_poly.entity_id
_entity_poly.type
_entity_poly.pdbx_seq_one_letter_code
_entity_poly.pdbx_strand_id
1 'polypeptide(L)'
;MPFMNLGISILFRKPTKKVPKLFSFLSPLSLEVWVYMATAFLGVSLFLFIVARFSPYEWTNPHPCNPNPDVLENQFTLLNTLWFTVGCLMQQGCELT
;
A
#
# COMPACT_ATOMS: atom_id res chain seq x y z
N MET A 1 14.20 -24.61 65.63
CA MET A 1 13.32 -24.26 64.50
C MET A 1 14.19 -24.05 63.27
N PRO A 2 13.84 -24.55 62.07
CA PRO A 2 14.69 -24.39 60.90
C PRO A 2 14.72 -22.91 60.50
N PHE A 3 15.94 -22.38 60.32
CA PHE A 3 16.19 -20.96 60.07
C PHE A 3 16.07 -20.58 58.58
N MET A 4 16.14 -21.55 57.66
CA MET A 4 16.14 -21.28 56.21
C MET A 4 15.61 -22.49 55.41
N ASN A 5 14.58 -22.26 54.58
CA ASN A 5 14.01 -23.23 53.64
C ASN A 5 14.31 -22.77 52.21
N LEU A 6 15.10 -23.54 51.46
CA LEU A 6 15.47 -23.25 50.07
C LEU A 6 14.76 -24.21 49.12
N GLY A 7 14.28 -23.69 47.98
CA GLY A 7 13.71 -24.48 46.88
C GLY A 7 14.64 -24.50 45.67
N ILE A 8 14.44 -25.47 44.77
CA ILE A 8 15.21 -25.58 43.53
C ILE A 8 14.87 -24.40 42.62
N SER A 9 15.88 -23.64 42.20
CA SER A 9 15.74 -22.54 41.23
C SER A 9 16.56 -22.82 39.99
N ILE A 10 16.06 -22.41 38.82
CA ILE A 10 16.75 -22.58 37.56
C ILE A 10 17.50 -21.30 37.24
N LEU A 11 18.83 -21.39 37.22
CA LEU A 11 19.71 -20.29 36.85
C LEU A 11 19.85 -20.23 35.33
N PHE A 12 19.43 -19.12 34.71
CA PHE A 12 19.63 -18.88 33.28
C PHE A 12 20.55 -17.68 33.04
N ARG A 13 21.40 -17.81 32.01
CA ARG A 13 22.21 -16.70 31.50
C ARG A 13 21.28 -15.63 30.90
N LYS A 14 21.50 -14.36 31.24
CA LYS A 14 20.74 -13.23 30.69
C LYS A 14 20.73 -13.31 29.15
N PRO A 15 19.55 -13.37 28.51
CA PRO A 15 19.48 -13.47 27.05
C PRO A 15 20.11 -12.20 26.44
N THR A 16 20.96 -12.40 25.43
CA THR A 16 21.51 -11.31 24.64
C THR A 16 20.36 -10.63 23.89
N LYS A 17 20.21 -9.32 24.07
CA LYS A 17 19.24 -8.54 23.31
C LYS A 17 19.59 -8.67 21.83
N LYS A 18 18.69 -9.25 21.03
CA LYS A 18 18.86 -9.29 19.57
C LYS A 18 18.89 -7.85 19.07
N VAL A 19 19.84 -7.53 18.20
CA VAL A 19 19.90 -6.22 17.55
C VAL A 19 18.61 -5.98 16.78
N PRO A 20 18.02 -4.77 16.86
CA PRO A 20 16.81 -4.47 16.11
C PRO A 20 17.10 -4.62 14.63
N LYS A 21 16.30 -5.42 13.93
CA LYS A 21 16.39 -5.54 12.47
C LYS A 21 15.87 -4.24 11.85
N LEU A 22 16.55 -3.73 10.81
CA LEU A 22 16.15 -2.51 10.09
C LEU A 22 14.70 -2.59 9.57
N PHE A 23 14.25 -3.79 9.17
CA PHE A 23 12.90 -4.05 8.67
C PHE A 23 11.92 -4.56 9.74
N SER A 24 12.18 -4.30 11.03
CA SER A 24 11.27 -4.71 12.10
C SER A 24 9.86 -4.10 11.96
N PHE A 25 9.72 -2.97 11.27
CA PHE A 25 8.42 -2.36 10.96
C PHE A 25 7.56 -3.21 10.01
N LEU A 26 8.18 -4.01 9.13
CA LEU A 26 7.48 -4.90 8.21
C LEU A 26 7.13 -6.26 8.84
N SER A 27 7.71 -6.57 10.01
CA SER A 27 7.51 -7.84 10.73
C SER A 27 6.10 -8.17 11.24
N PRO A 28 5.18 -7.22 11.51
CA PRO A 28 3.82 -7.60 11.91
C PRO A 28 3.05 -8.26 10.77
N LEU A 29 3.53 -8.15 9.52
CA LEU A 29 2.91 -8.75 8.35
C LEU A 29 3.86 -9.74 7.66
N SER A 30 3.36 -10.93 7.31
CA SER A 30 4.15 -11.94 6.60
C SER A 30 4.53 -11.45 5.18
N LEU A 31 5.69 -11.90 4.69
CA LEU A 31 6.17 -11.59 3.34
C LEU A 31 5.15 -12.01 2.27
N GLU A 32 4.43 -13.10 2.49
CA GLU A 32 3.36 -13.56 1.59
C GLU A 32 2.27 -12.50 1.42
N VAL A 33 1.84 -11.86 2.51
CA VAL A 33 0.78 -10.84 2.44
C VAL A 33 1.28 -9.57 1.75
N TRP A 34 2.56 -9.23 1.88
CA TRP A 34 3.17 -8.15 1.10
C TRP A 34 3.13 -8.43 -0.40
N VAL A 35 3.41 -9.67 -0.81
CA VAL A 35 3.34 -10.08 -2.23
C VAL A 35 1.89 -10.05 -2.72
N TYR A 36 0.93 -10.52 -1.92
CA TYR A 36 -0.50 -10.43 -2.26
C TYR A 36 -0.98 -8.98 -2.38
N MET A 37 -0.56 -8.09 -1.47
CA MET A 37 -0.88 -6.66 -1.57
C MET A 37 -0.30 -6.02 -2.84
N ALA A 38 0.98 -6.29 -3.16
CA ALA A 38 1.61 -5.75 -4.37
C ALA A 38 0.90 -6.23 -5.64
N THR A 39 0.51 -7.51 -5.67
CA THR A 39 -0.22 -8.09 -6.80
C THR A 39 -1.63 -7.49 -6.95
N ALA A 40 -2.36 -7.37 -5.83
CA ALA A 40 -3.69 -6.75 -5.81
C ALA A 40 -3.63 -5.28 -6.23
N PHE A 41 -2.64 -4.53 -5.76
CA PHE A 41 -2.39 -3.15 -6.16
C PHE A 41 -2.24 -3.01 -7.68
N LEU A 42 -1.36 -3.79 -8.29
CA LEU A 42 -1.17 -3.77 -9.74
C LEU A 42 -2.43 -4.19 -10.50
N GLY A 43 -3.15 -5.21 -10.00
CA GLY A 43 -4.40 -5.68 -10.61
C GLY A 43 -5.49 -4.61 -10.60
N VAL A 44 -5.68 -3.91 -9.48
CA VAL A 44 -6.66 -2.81 -9.37
C VAL A 44 -6.30 -1.65 -10.27
N SER A 45 -5.03 -1.23 -10.31
CA SER A 45 -4.61 -0.14 -11.20
C SER A 45 -4.80 -0.49 -12.67
N LEU A 46 -4.49 -1.72 -13.08
CA LEU A 46 -4.70 -2.17 -14.46
C LEU A 46 -6.18 -2.29 -14.81
N PHE A 47 -7.00 -2.78 -13.89
CA PHE A 47 -8.45 -2.86 -14.07
C PHE A 47 -9.06 -1.47 -14.26
N LEU A 48 -8.71 -0.51 -13.41
CA LEU A 48 -9.15 0.89 -13.53
C LEU A 48 -8.70 1.52 -14.85
N PHE A 49 -7.44 1.29 -15.26
CA PHE A 49 -6.93 1.78 -16.55
C PHE A 49 -7.75 1.24 -17.73
N ILE A 50 -8.07 -0.05 -17.73
CA ILE A 50 -8.86 -0.68 -18.80
C ILE A 50 -10.29 -0.10 -18.83
N VAL A 51 -10.95 -0.02 -17.67
CA VAL A 51 -12.32 0.51 -17.57
C VAL A 51 -12.38 1.97 -18.02
N ALA A 52 -11.40 2.79 -17.63
CA ALA A 52 -11.35 4.19 -18.02
C ALA A 52 -11.16 4.39 -19.53
N ARG A 53 -10.45 3.48 -20.21
CA ARG A 53 -10.30 3.53 -21.68
C ARG A 53 -11.56 3.09 -22.42
N PHE A 54 -12.33 2.16 -21.85
CA PHE A 54 -13.59 1.71 -22.42
C PHE A 54 -14.76 2.65 -22.12
N SER A 55 -14.70 3.42 -21.04
CA SER A 55 -15.75 4.38 -20.69
C SER A 55 -15.61 5.64 -21.55
N PRO A 56 -16.55 5.92 -22.48
CA PRO A 56 -16.51 7.13 -23.30
C PRO A 56 -16.77 8.40 -22.47
N TYR A 57 -17.30 8.27 -21.25
CA TYR A 57 -17.60 9.38 -20.34
C TYR A 57 -16.36 9.95 -19.62
N GLU A 58 -15.27 9.18 -19.58
CA GLU A 58 -14.00 9.55 -18.95
C GLU A 58 -13.14 10.47 -19.84
N TRP A 59 -13.54 10.63 -21.09
CA TRP A 59 -12.86 11.49 -22.05
C TRP A 59 -13.36 12.92 -21.86
N THR A 60 -12.52 13.77 -21.28
CA THR A 60 -12.86 15.16 -20.98
C THR A 60 -12.19 16.09 -21.99
N ASN A 61 -12.85 17.23 -22.22
CA ASN A 61 -12.29 18.28 -23.05
C ASN A 61 -11.32 19.12 -22.20
N PRO A 62 -10.02 19.17 -22.55
CA PRO A 62 -9.04 19.97 -21.81
C PRO A 62 -9.30 21.49 -21.88
N HIS A 63 -10.09 21.94 -22.87
CA HIS A 63 -10.43 23.34 -23.06
C HIS A 63 -11.95 23.56 -23.02
N PRO A 64 -12.53 23.89 -21.85
CA PRO A 64 -13.98 24.10 -21.70
C PRO A 64 -14.53 25.27 -22.55
N CYS A 65 -13.64 26.11 -23.10
CA CYS A 65 -13.99 27.24 -23.97
C CYS A 65 -14.17 26.88 -25.46
N ASN A 66 -13.78 25.66 -25.88
CA ASN A 66 -13.96 25.21 -27.26
C ASN A 66 -15.03 24.11 -27.33
N PRO A 67 -16.22 24.37 -27.92
CA PRO A 67 -17.30 23.39 -28.00
C PRO A 67 -17.01 22.21 -28.95
N ASN A 68 -16.02 22.32 -29.85
CA ASN A 68 -15.55 21.23 -30.71
C ASN A 68 -14.05 20.97 -30.46
N PRO A 69 -13.69 20.16 -29.44
CA PRO A 69 -12.30 19.83 -29.19
C PRO A 69 -11.74 18.87 -30.25
N ASP A 70 -10.55 19.18 -30.77
CA ASP A 70 -9.82 18.30 -31.70
C ASP A 70 -9.22 17.07 -30.98
N VAL A 71 -9.06 17.13 -29.66
CA VAL A 71 -8.51 16.07 -28.80
C VAL A 71 -9.29 15.98 -27.49
N LEU A 72 -9.63 14.75 -27.07
CA LEU A 72 -10.14 14.49 -25.72
C LEU A 72 -9.03 13.81 -24.92
N GLU A 73 -8.92 14.18 -23.65
CA GLU A 73 -7.92 13.62 -22.74
C GLU A 73 -8.59 12.70 -21.71
N ASN A 74 -7.87 11.67 -21.31
CA ASN A 74 -8.30 10.76 -20.27
C ASN A 74 -7.36 10.92 -19.07
N GLN A 75 -7.91 11.32 -17.94
CA GLN A 75 -7.18 11.62 -16.71
C GLN A 75 -6.63 10.34 -16.04
N PHE A 76 -7.16 9.17 -16.38
CA PHE A 76 -6.67 7.86 -15.95
C PHE A 76 -5.57 7.34 -16.88
N THR A 77 -4.44 8.05 -16.92
CA THR A 77 -3.20 7.48 -17.45
C THR A 77 -2.68 6.39 -16.49
N LEU A 78 -1.82 5.49 -16.99
CA LEU A 78 -1.25 4.40 -16.19
C LEU A 78 -0.57 4.92 -14.91
N LEU A 79 0.15 6.03 -15.01
CA LEU A 79 0.87 6.65 -13.90
C LEU A 79 -0.09 7.33 -12.90
N ASN A 80 -1.12 8.03 -13.41
CA ASN A 80 -2.16 8.64 -12.57
C ASN A 80 -2.99 7.57 -11.84
N THR A 81 -3.28 6.45 -12.49
CA THR A 81 -4.07 5.36 -11.90
C THR A 81 -3.28 4.62 -10.81
N LEU A 82 -1.98 4.43 -11.02
CA LEU A 82 -1.08 3.90 -9.99
C LEU A 82 -1.03 4.85 -8.78
N TRP A 83 -0.85 6.15 -9.02
CA TRP A 83 -0.80 7.16 -7.96
C TRP A 83 -2.13 7.25 -7.18
N PHE A 84 -3.25 7.22 -7.89
CA PHE A 84 -4.59 7.14 -7.31
C PHE A 84 -4.76 5.91 -6.41
N THR A 85 -4.32 4.74 -6.89
CA THR A 85 -4.41 3.49 -6.12
C THR A 85 -3.52 3.56 -4.85
N VAL A 86 -2.38 4.24 -4.90
CA VAL A 86 -1.53 4.49 -3.71
C VAL A 86 -2.25 5.40 -2.72
N GLY A 87 -2.86 6.49 -3.19
CA GLY A 87 -3.66 7.39 -2.35
C GLY A 87 -4.78 6.64 -1.63
N CYS A 88 -5.56 5.83 -2.36
CA CYS A 88 -6.61 4.99 -1.78
C CYS A 88 -6.07 4.02 -0.72
N LEU A 89 -4.93 3.36 -0.97
CA LEU A 89 -4.31 2.42 -0.02
C LEU A 89 -3.88 3.13 1.27
N MET A 90 -3.32 4.33 1.15
CA MET A 90 -2.86 5.12 2.30
C MET A 90 -4.00 5.89 2.99
N GLN A 91 -5.24 5.73 2.53
CA GLN A 91 -6.42 6.50 2.99
C GLN A 91 -6.21 8.02 2.85
N GLN A 92 -5.40 8.42 1.89
CA GLN A 92 -5.15 9.82 1.55
C GLN A 92 -5.86 10.13 0.24
N GLY A 93 -6.67 11.20 0.21
CA GLY A 93 -7.29 11.64 -1.01
C GLY A 93 -6.23 11.96 -2.08
N CYS A 94 -6.54 11.65 -3.34
CA CYS A 94 -5.72 12.03 -4.47
C CYS A 94 -6.58 12.86 -5.43
N GLU A 95 -6.13 14.06 -5.77
CA GLU A 95 -6.68 14.80 -6.90
C GLU A 95 -6.02 14.24 -8.17
N LEU A 96 -6.84 13.87 -9.17
CA LEU A 96 -6.37 13.52 -10.50
C LEU A 96 -6.08 14.85 -11.22
N THR A 97 -4.80 15.13 -11.50
CA THR A 97 -4.33 16.31 -12.27
C THR A 97 -4.32 16.06 -13.77
#